data_AF-A0A0F7JY11-F1
#
_entry.id   AF-A0A0F7JY11-F1
#
_cell.length_a   1.000
_cell.length_b   1.000
_cell.length_c   1.000
_cell.angle_alpha   90.00
_cell.angle_beta   90.00
_cell.angle_gamma   90.00
#
_symmetry.space_group_name_H-M   'P 1'
#
loop_
_entity.id
_entity.type
_entity.pdbx_description
1 polymer ?
#
loop_
_entity_poly.entity_id
_entity_poly.type
_entity_poly.pdbx_seq_one_letter_code
_entity_poly.pdbx_strand_id
1 'polypeptide(L)'
;MSKNRETNSEQKMDVSNEEQISSSRRRFTKAGLLASPVLMTVASRPVFGVGCLSNMLSGNLSDPNRGECNLGLSPGYWKNHPSAWPMPAGVLPDGSIPSKCRQCKSKQNGLVSWECTDGALFNDYFSSGPQDSQNRSMLEILCTDSGSDKFHIIAALLNAMVDPNYVLSVQQVKALWIDTTLGGQISDFKAFLNSTWT
;
A
#
# COMPACT_ATOMS: atom_id res chain seq x y z
N MET A 1 20.05 -82.37 -43.84
CA MET A 1 19.41 -81.33 -44.68
C MET A 1 18.40 -80.62 -43.82
N SER A 2 18.29 -79.30 -43.70
CA SER A 2 18.92 -78.14 -44.30
C SER A 2 18.46 -76.97 -43.41
N LYS A 3 19.40 -76.19 -42.89
CA LYS A 3 19.64 -74.80 -43.32
C LYS A 3 18.48 -73.83 -43.05
N ASN A 4 18.84 -72.81 -42.25
CA ASN A 4 18.70 -71.39 -42.58
C ASN A 4 17.31 -70.76 -42.52
N ARG A 5 17.12 -69.45 -42.32
CA ARG A 5 17.95 -68.29 -41.91
C ARG A 5 17.09 -67.09 -42.37
N GLU A 6 16.90 -66.08 -41.52
CA GLU A 6 16.65 -64.67 -41.92
C GLU A 6 15.34 -64.43 -42.74
N THR A 7 14.68 -63.29 -42.88
CA THR A 7 14.90 -61.87 -42.55
C THR A 7 13.62 -61.11 -42.95
N ASN A 8 13.29 -60.06 -42.18
CA ASN A 8 12.95 -58.69 -42.60
C ASN A 8 11.88 -58.34 -43.66
N SER A 9 11.18 -57.22 -43.35
CA SER A 9 10.71 -56.16 -44.26
C SER A 9 9.52 -56.51 -45.19
N GLU A 10 8.56 -55.66 -45.52
CA GLU A 10 8.43 -54.20 -45.53
C GLU A 10 6.94 -53.81 -45.74
N GLN A 11 6.56 -52.68 -45.14
CA GLN A 11 5.65 -51.61 -45.61
C GLN A 11 4.46 -51.90 -46.55
N LYS A 12 3.28 -51.35 -46.18
CA LYS A 12 2.68 -50.21 -46.90
C LYS A 12 1.65 -49.45 -46.04
N MET A 13 1.88 -48.15 -45.87
CA MET A 13 0.94 -47.13 -45.36
C MET A 13 0.00 -46.65 -46.49
N ASP A 14 -1.24 -46.31 -46.13
CA ASP A 14 -1.95 -45.12 -46.63
C ASP A 14 -3.05 -44.75 -45.60
N VAL A 15 -2.79 -43.75 -44.74
CA VAL A 15 -3.21 -42.33 -44.84
C VAL A 15 -4.58 -42.06 -44.21
N SER A 16 -4.55 -41.46 -43.02
CA SER A 16 -5.07 -40.11 -42.76
C SER A 16 -4.76 -39.71 -41.32
N ASN A 17 -4.05 -38.58 -41.19
CA ASN A 17 -3.73 -37.92 -39.92
C ASN A 17 -5.01 -37.39 -39.27
N GLU A 18 -5.12 -37.56 -37.95
CA GLU A 18 -5.46 -36.46 -37.04
C GLU A 18 -5.17 -36.88 -35.59
N GLU A 19 -4.41 -36.04 -34.89
CA GLU A 19 -3.98 -36.21 -33.52
C GLU A 19 -5.18 -36.36 -32.58
N GLN A 20 -5.50 -37.59 -32.20
CA GLN A 20 -6.34 -37.86 -31.04
C GLN A 20 -5.52 -37.55 -29.77
N ILE A 21 -5.63 -36.30 -29.33
CA ILE A 21 -5.29 -35.84 -27.99
C ILE A 21 -5.78 -36.89 -26.99
N SER A 22 -4.84 -37.47 -26.22
CA SER A 22 -5.10 -38.44 -25.16
C SER A 22 -6.12 -37.88 -24.15
N SER A 23 -7.39 -38.19 -24.36
CA SER A 23 -8.53 -37.80 -23.51
C SER A 23 -8.78 -38.83 -22.41
N SER A 24 -7.73 -39.31 -21.75
CA SER A 24 -7.87 -40.29 -20.66
C SER A 24 -6.98 -39.97 -19.47
N ARG A 25 -6.94 -38.68 -19.09
CA ARG A 25 -6.43 -38.20 -17.80
C ARG A 25 -7.54 -37.52 -16.99
N ARG A 26 -8.61 -38.25 -16.68
CA ARG A 26 -9.48 -37.92 -15.53
C ARG A 26 -10.39 -39.09 -15.13
N ARG A 27 -9.81 -40.24 -14.82
CA ARG A 27 -10.48 -41.23 -13.98
C ARG A 27 -10.07 -41.00 -12.52
N PHE A 28 -10.52 -39.88 -11.96
CA PHE A 28 -10.54 -39.68 -10.52
C PHE A 28 -11.87 -40.22 -9.98
N THR A 29 -11.77 -41.39 -9.37
CA THR A 29 -12.57 -41.83 -8.21
C THR A 29 -13.99 -41.26 -8.11
N LYS A 30 -14.90 -41.96 -8.77
CA LYS A 30 -16.34 -41.97 -8.49
C LYS A 30 -16.60 -42.72 -7.17
N ALA A 31 -16.25 -42.12 -6.03
CA ALA A 31 -16.66 -42.53 -4.67
C ALA A 31 -16.18 -41.46 -3.66
N GLY A 32 -17.10 -40.72 -3.06
CA GLY A 32 -16.77 -39.67 -2.09
C GLY A 32 -17.81 -38.54 -2.03
N LEU A 33 -19.09 -38.85 -2.17
CA LEU A 33 -20.15 -37.99 -1.65
C LEU A 33 -20.10 -38.13 -0.11
N LEU A 34 -20.30 -37.03 0.63
CA LEU A 34 -20.33 -36.91 2.10
C LEU A 34 -19.03 -36.41 2.79
N ALA A 35 -18.54 -35.24 2.39
CA ALA A 35 -18.03 -34.17 3.30
C ALA A 35 -17.33 -33.13 2.44
N SER A 36 -18.07 -32.12 1.98
CA SER A 36 -17.45 -30.94 1.38
C SER A 36 -17.06 -30.02 2.52
N PRO A 37 -15.78 -29.83 2.88
CA PRO A 37 -15.40 -28.55 3.43
C PRO A 37 -15.61 -27.59 2.28
N VAL A 38 -16.73 -26.88 2.30
CA VAL A 38 -16.81 -25.61 1.59
C VAL A 38 -15.69 -24.79 2.23
N LEU A 39 -14.53 -24.79 1.61
CA LEU A 39 -13.48 -23.83 1.88
C LEU A 39 -14.13 -22.49 1.56
N MET A 40 -14.72 -21.86 2.58
CA MET A 40 -15.12 -20.48 2.54
C MET A 40 -13.83 -19.70 2.38
N THR A 41 -13.42 -19.49 1.14
CA THR A 41 -12.49 -18.43 0.80
C THR A 41 -13.19 -17.16 1.27
N VAL A 42 -12.72 -16.64 2.41
CA VAL A 42 -13.02 -15.27 2.83
C VAL A 42 -12.83 -14.42 1.59
N ALA A 43 -13.92 -13.83 1.10
CA ALA A 43 -13.85 -12.81 0.08
C ALA A 43 -13.17 -11.62 0.73
N SER A 44 -11.84 -11.67 0.82
CA SER A 44 -10.99 -10.51 1.02
C SER A 44 -11.20 -9.68 -0.23
N ARG A 45 -12.25 -8.86 -0.24
CA ARG A 45 -12.34 -7.71 -1.15
C ARG A 45 -10.99 -7.04 -0.95
N PRO A 46 -10.08 -7.05 -1.95
CA PRO A 46 -8.80 -6.39 -1.78
C PRO A 46 -9.20 -4.95 -1.52
N VAL A 47 -8.93 -4.46 -0.30
CA VAL A 47 -9.22 -3.06 0.10
C VAL A 47 -8.51 -2.09 -0.86
N PHE A 48 -7.62 -2.61 -1.72
CA PHE A 48 -6.68 -1.94 -2.61
C PHE A 48 -6.96 -2.19 -4.11
N GLY A 49 -8.10 -2.78 -4.46
CA GLY A 49 -8.47 -3.18 -5.83
C GLY A 49 -9.19 -2.10 -6.63
N VAL A 50 -8.56 -0.95 -6.86
CA VAL A 50 -9.00 0.03 -7.88
C VAL A 50 -7.81 0.82 -8.42
N GLY A 51 -7.56 0.69 -9.72
CA GLY A 51 -6.75 1.56 -10.58
C GLY A 51 -5.30 1.83 -10.17
N CYS A 52 -5.11 2.73 -9.21
CA CYS A 52 -3.80 3.33 -8.94
C CYS A 52 -2.94 2.47 -8.01
N LEU A 53 -3.48 2.05 -6.88
CA LEU A 53 -2.69 1.35 -5.87
C LEU A 53 -2.20 -0.02 -6.34
N SER A 54 -3.00 -0.74 -7.13
CA SER A 54 -2.58 -2.01 -7.73
C SER A 54 -1.37 -1.84 -8.67
N ASN A 55 -1.30 -0.73 -9.41
CA ASN A 55 -0.15 -0.43 -10.28
C ASN A 55 1.09 -0.06 -9.46
N MET A 56 0.90 0.70 -8.37
CA MET A 56 1.98 1.06 -7.44
C MET A 56 2.54 -0.16 -6.70
N LEU A 57 1.68 -1.08 -6.25
CA LEU A 57 2.08 -2.32 -5.57
C LEU A 57 2.72 -3.33 -6.53
N SER A 58 2.36 -3.32 -7.82
CA SER A 58 2.96 -4.22 -8.81
C SER A 58 4.43 -3.89 -9.12
N GLY A 59 4.97 -2.77 -8.63
CA GLY A 59 6.36 -2.39 -8.84
C GLY A 59 6.73 -2.07 -10.30
N ASN A 60 5.77 -2.03 -11.23
CA ASN A 60 5.98 -1.58 -12.59
C ASN A 60 5.90 -0.04 -12.65
N LEU A 61 6.81 0.61 -11.92
CA LEU A 61 6.91 2.07 -11.77
C LEU A 61 7.44 2.78 -13.02
N SER A 62 7.59 2.05 -14.14
CA SER A 62 8.00 2.57 -15.44
C SER A 62 6.94 3.49 -16.07
N ASP A 63 5.70 3.43 -15.57
CA ASP A 63 4.56 4.19 -16.10
C ASP A 63 3.64 4.62 -14.94
N PRO A 64 4.03 5.66 -14.17
CA PRO A 64 3.24 6.18 -13.04
C PRO A 64 1.88 6.76 -13.46
N ASN A 65 1.62 6.87 -14.77
CA ASN A 65 0.36 7.34 -15.36
C ASN A 65 -0.50 6.20 -15.93
N ARG A 66 -0.13 4.92 -15.73
CA ARG A 66 -1.06 3.82 -16.01
C ARG A 66 -2.21 3.91 -15.01
N GLY A 67 -3.33 4.46 -15.48
CA GLY A 67 -4.44 4.88 -14.64
C GLY A 67 -4.17 6.27 -14.08
N GLU A 68 -5.12 7.19 -14.24
CA GLU A 68 -5.06 8.55 -13.71
C GLU A 68 -5.06 8.49 -12.16
N CYS A 69 -3.87 8.37 -11.58
CA CYS A 69 -3.65 8.46 -10.16
C CYS A 69 -3.74 9.92 -9.73
N ASN A 70 -4.70 10.30 -8.88
CA ASN A 70 -4.67 11.61 -8.25
C ASN A 70 -3.60 11.58 -7.15
N LEU A 71 -2.47 12.19 -7.46
CA LEU A 71 -1.36 12.34 -6.54
C LEU A 71 -1.64 13.49 -5.59
N GLY A 72 -1.23 13.29 -4.34
CA GLY A 72 -1.38 14.30 -3.29
C GLY A 72 -0.25 15.31 -3.26
N LEU A 73 -0.20 16.07 -2.18
CA LEU A 73 0.85 17.04 -1.87
C LEU A 73 1.92 16.40 -0.98
N SER A 74 3.17 16.77 -1.21
CA SER A 74 4.29 16.25 -0.41
C SER A 74 4.20 16.61 1.09
N PRO A 75 4.81 15.83 1.99
CA PRO A 75 4.95 16.19 3.40
C PRO A 75 5.58 17.57 3.61
N GLY A 76 6.50 17.98 2.72
CA GLY A 76 7.12 19.29 2.75
C GLY A 76 6.14 20.43 2.46
N TYR A 77 5.16 20.20 1.59
CA TYR A 77 4.06 21.15 1.38
C TYR A 77 3.24 21.29 2.67
N TRP A 78 2.75 20.18 3.23
CA TRP A 78 1.88 20.19 4.40
C TRP A 78 2.53 20.86 5.61
N LYS A 79 3.82 20.62 5.82
CA LYS A 79 4.63 21.25 6.86
C LYS A 79 4.66 22.79 6.78
N ASN A 80 4.58 23.34 5.57
CA ASN A 80 4.64 24.79 5.32
C ASN A 80 3.27 25.41 5.05
N HIS A 81 2.19 24.61 5.06
CA HIS A 81 0.81 25.07 4.88
C HIS A 81 -0.15 24.50 5.95
N PRO A 82 0.15 24.66 7.26
CA PRO A 82 -0.75 24.28 8.35
C PRO A 82 -2.18 24.85 8.23
N SER A 83 -2.37 26.03 7.63
CA SER A 83 -3.70 26.60 7.42
C SER A 83 -4.55 25.87 6.37
N ALA A 84 -3.95 25.01 5.55
CA ALA A 84 -4.64 24.20 4.55
C ALA A 84 -5.07 22.82 5.10
N TRP A 85 -4.77 22.52 6.37
CA TRP A 85 -5.06 21.21 6.93
C TRP A 85 -6.58 21.02 7.16
N PRO A 86 -7.12 19.83 6.86
CA PRO A 86 -8.53 19.50 7.12
C PRO A 86 -8.82 19.22 8.61
N MET A 87 -7.79 19.27 9.45
CA MET A 87 -7.85 19.08 10.89
C MET A 87 -6.94 20.10 11.58
N PRO A 88 -7.13 20.37 12.89
CA PRO A 88 -6.31 21.34 13.60
C PRO A 88 -4.81 20.98 13.54
N ALA A 89 -4.01 21.80 12.85
CA ALA A 89 -2.55 21.71 12.90
C ALA A 89 -2.00 22.18 14.27
N GLY A 90 -2.82 22.90 15.03
CA GLY A 90 -2.53 23.51 16.31
C GLY A 90 -2.78 25.01 16.28
N VAL A 91 -2.80 25.63 17.45
CA VAL A 91 -2.98 27.08 17.65
C VAL A 91 -1.79 27.66 18.41
N LEU A 92 -1.38 28.85 18.02
CA LEU A 92 -0.37 29.64 18.73
C LEU A 92 -0.95 30.17 20.06
N PRO A 93 -0.10 30.59 21.02
CA PRO A 93 -0.57 31.17 22.29
C PRO A 93 -1.47 32.41 22.14
N ASP A 94 -1.38 33.12 21.01
CA ASP A 94 -2.26 34.26 20.66
C ASP A 94 -3.59 33.85 20.01
N GLY A 95 -3.84 32.53 19.87
CA GLY A 95 -5.03 31.96 19.25
C GLY A 95 -4.99 31.87 17.72
N SER A 96 -3.93 32.34 17.08
CA SER A 96 -3.80 32.28 15.62
C SER A 96 -3.32 30.91 15.12
N ILE A 97 -3.68 30.55 13.88
CA ILE A 97 -3.18 29.33 13.22
C ILE A 97 -1.74 29.59 12.78
N PRO A 98 -0.77 28.72 13.12
CA PRO A 98 0.60 28.88 12.65
C PRO A 98 0.60 28.85 11.11
N SER A 99 1.50 29.60 10.48
CA SER A 99 1.78 29.55 9.04
C SER A 99 3.04 28.75 8.73
N LYS A 100 3.94 28.61 9.70
CA LYS A 100 5.22 27.90 9.59
C LYS A 100 5.55 27.17 10.89
N CYS A 101 6.23 26.03 10.78
CA CYS A 101 6.76 25.27 11.92
C CYS A 101 7.49 26.09 12.99
N ARG A 102 8.25 27.11 12.58
CA ARG A 102 9.06 27.90 13.52
C ARG A 102 8.21 28.75 14.47
N GLN A 103 6.96 29.03 14.13
CA GLN A 103 6.06 29.78 15.01
C GLN A 103 5.61 28.93 16.19
N CYS A 104 5.55 27.61 16.03
CA CYS A 104 5.25 26.68 17.11
C CYS A 104 6.44 26.39 18.04
N LYS A 105 7.58 27.07 17.85
CA LYS A 105 8.81 26.83 18.62
C LYS A 105 9.19 28.10 19.36
N SER A 106 9.38 27.96 20.67
CA SER A 106 9.87 29.03 21.52
C SER A 106 11.21 28.67 22.13
N LYS A 107 12.03 29.69 22.35
CA LYS A 107 13.37 29.55 22.93
C LYS A 107 13.37 30.18 24.31
N GLN A 108 13.55 29.37 25.34
CA GLN A 108 13.73 29.83 26.71
C GLN A 108 15.04 29.25 27.26
N ASN A 109 15.93 30.12 27.74
CA ASN A 109 17.24 29.72 28.31
C ASN A 109 18.06 28.77 27.41
N GLY A 110 17.97 28.94 26.09
CA GLY A 110 18.66 28.09 25.11
C GLY A 110 17.97 26.77 24.79
N LEU A 111 16.88 26.42 25.48
CA LEU A 111 16.05 25.25 25.19
C LEU A 111 14.92 25.63 24.23
N VAL A 112 14.67 24.77 23.24
CA VAL A 112 13.54 24.90 22.31
C VAL A 112 12.37 24.09 22.86
N SER A 113 11.23 24.74 23.08
CA SER A 113 9.97 24.10 23.47
C SER A 113 8.93 24.22 22.36
N TRP A 114 8.01 23.25 22.31
CA TRP A 114 6.85 23.29 21.42
C TRP A 114 5.70 24.02 22.11
N GLU A 115 5.16 25.07 21.47
CA GLU A 115 4.12 25.93 22.06
C GLU A 115 2.76 25.83 21.36
N CYS A 116 2.68 25.22 20.18
CA CYS A 116 1.39 25.04 19.51
C CYS A 116 0.55 24.02 20.27
N THR A 117 -0.63 24.45 20.71
CA THR A 117 -1.61 23.63 21.45
C THR A 117 -2.77 23.22 20.55
N ASP A 118 -3.70 22.40 21.03
CA ASP A 118 -4.90 21.95 20.30
C ASP A 118 -4.64 21.36 18.90
N GLY A 119 -3.43 20.85 18.66
CA GLY A 119 -3.07 20.16 17.44
C GLY A 119 -3.55 18.72 17.45
N ALA A 120 -3.93 18.21 16.28
CA ALA A 120 -4.28 16.80 16.09
C ALA A 120 -3.10 15.90 16.49
N LEU A 121 -3.31 15.08 17.53
CA LEU A 121 -2.27 14.19 18.04
C LEU A 121 -2.07 13.00 17.10
N PHE A 122 -0.83 12.52 17.01
CA PHE A 122 -0.54 11.36 16.16
C PHE A 122 -1.32 10.11 16.60
N ASN A 123 -1.32 9.84 17.90
CA ASN A 123 -1.92 8.64 18.48
C ASN A 123 -3.45 8.62 18.38
N ASP A 124 -4.11 9.78 18.23
CA ASP A 124 -5.57 9.87 18.04
C ASP A 124 -6.00 9.31 16.68
N TYR A 125 -5.13 9.43 15.66
CA TYR A 125 -5.44 9.00 14.30
C TYR A 125 -4.84 7.62 13.99
N PHE A 126 -3.69 7.33 14.58
CA PHE A 126 -2.93 6.10 14.40
C PHE A 126 -2.93 5.27 15.68
N SER A 127 -4.10 4.95 16.22
CA SER A 127 -4.25 4.24 17.51
C SER A 127 -3.84 2.75 17.48
N SER A 128 -3.60 2.21 16.29
CA SER A 128 -3.09 0.85 16.08
C SER A 128 -1.79 0.94 15.26
N GLY A 129 -0.83 0.06 15.54
CA GLY A 129 0.52 0.13 14.98
C GLY A 129 1.52 0.88 15.88
N PRO A 130 2.70 1.27 15.36
CA PRO A 130 3.72 1.97 16.15
C PRO A 130 3.21 3.31 16.68
N GLN A 131 3.30 3.54 18.00
CA GLN A 131 2.81 4.77 18.62
C GLN A 131 3.91 5.83 18.77
N ASP A 132 3.52 7.09 18.94
CA ASP A 132 4.40 8.14 19.43
C ASP A 132 4.35 8.19 20.95
N SER A 133 5.39 7.70 21.62
CA SER A 133 5.46 7.67 23.09
C SER A 133 5.47 9.05 23.73
N GLN A 134 5.85 10.08 22.97
CA GLN A 134 5.82 11.48 23.39
C GLN A 134 4.44 12.13 23.21
N ASN A 135 3.49 11.42 22.60
CA ASN A 135 2.13 11.89 22.32
C ASN A 135 2.11 13.24 21.59
N ARG A 136 3.03 13.45 20.66
CA ARG A 136 3.20 14.72 19.96
C ARG A 136 2.09 14.95 18.94
N SER A 137 1.87 16.23 18.63
CA SER A 137 1.00 16.63 17.53
C SER A 137 1.59 16.23 16.17
N MET A 138 0.73 16.00 15.18
CA MET A 138 1.18 15.70 13.82
C MET A 138 1.98 16.85 13.19
N LEU A 139 1.65 18.11 13.52
CA LEU A 139 2.44 19.25 13.07
C LEU A 139 3.85 19.24 13.69
N GLU A 140 3.96 18.94 14.98
CA GLU A 140 5.26 18.81 15.65
C GLU A 140 6.14 17.78 14.96
N ILE A 141 5.61 16.58 14.75
CA ILE A 141 6.31 15.48 14.06
C ILE A 141 6.73 15.90 12.65
N LEU A 142 5.85 16.55 11.88
CA LEU A 142 6.22 17.05 10.56
C LEU A 142 7.38 18.07 10.62
N CYS A 143 7.40 18.88 11.67
CA CYS A 143 8.38 19.94 11.90
C CYS A 143 9.72 19.47 12.49
N THR A 144 9.77 18.33 13.20
CA THR A 144 10.98 17.84 13.88
C THR A 144 11.55 16.58 13.27
N ASP A 145 10.72 15.72 12.70
CA ASP A 145 11.10 14.36 12.30
C ASP A 145 11.10 14.21 10.76
N SER A 146 11.57 15.23 10.04
CA SER A 146 11.57 15.24 8.57
C SER A 146 12.27 14.01 7.99
N GLY A 147 11.58 13.31 7.09
CA GLY A 147 12.08 12.07 6.45
C GLY A 147 11.81 10.77 7.23
N SER A 148 11.22 10.83 8.43
CA SER A 148 10.77 9.65 9.17
C SER A 148 9.54 8.99 8.54
N ASP A 149 9.20 7.75 8.92
CA ASP A 149 7.96 7.10 8.46
C ASP A 149 6.71 7.88 8.91
N LYS A 150 6.73 8.41 10.13
CA LYS A 150 5.66 9.27 10.65
C LYS A 150 5.49 10.52 9.79
N PHE A 151 6.58 11.14 9.36
CA PHE A 151 6.55 12.29 8.47
C PHE A 151 5.85 12.00 7.14
N HIS A 152 6.09 10.82 6.56
CA HIS A 152 5.46 10.40 5.30
C HIS A 152 3.98 10.00 5.49
N ILE A 153 3.66 9.24 6.55
CA ILE A 153 2.30 8.75 6.76
C ILE A 153 1.32 9.85 7.16
N ILE A 154 1.78 10.88 7.89
CA ILE A 154 0.96 12.07 8.20
C ILE A 154 0.58 12.79 6.90
N ALA A 155 1.50 12.92 5.95
CA ALA A 155 1.20 13.56 4.66
C ALA A 155 0.19 12.74 3.84
N ALA A 156 0.34 11.42 3.81
CA ALA A 156 -0.63 10.54 3.16
C ALA A 156 -2.03 10.67 3.80
N LEU A 157 -2.10 10.80 5.13
CA LEU A 157 -3.36 11.02 5.85
C LEU A 157 -4.00 12.36 5.46
N LEU A 158 -3.21 13.43 5.41
CA LEU A 158 -3.69 14.77 5.04
C LEU A 158 -4.21 14.79 3.59
N ASN A 159 -3.48 14.17 2.66
CA ASN A 159 -3.92 14.03 1.27
C ASN A 159 -5.26 13.28 1.18
N ALA A 160 -5.39 12.15 1.88
CA ALA A 160 -6.60 11.33 1.90
C ALA A 160 -7.81 12.02 2.52
N MET A 161 -7.59 12.98 3.42
CA MET A 161 -8.64 13.78 4.02
C MET A 161 -9.08 14.95 3.14
N VAL A 162 -8.15 15.55 2.39
CA VAL A 162 -8.44 16.72 1.55
C VAL A 162 -9.02 16.32 0.19
N ASP A 163 -8.49 15.27 -0.44
CA ASP A 163 -8.96 14.81 -1.74
C ASP A 163 -9.56 13.40 -1.64
N PRO A 164 -10.88 13.24 -1.82
CA PRO A 164 -11.52 11.91 -1.81
C PRO A 164 -11.07 11.02 -2.98
N ASN A 165 -10.45 11.59 -4.02
CA ASN A 165 -9.93 10.84 -5.16
C ASN A 165 -8.42 10.53 -5.04
N TYR A 166 -7.77 10.93 -3.95
CA TYR A 166 -6.38 10.58 -3.67
C TYR A 166 -6.19 9.06 -3.69
N VAL A 167 -5.02 8.63 -4.14
CA VAL A 167 -4.69 7.20 -4.32
C VAL A 167 -4.94 6.31 -3.09
N LEU A 168 -4.84 6.87 -1.88
CA LEU A 168 -5.12 6.16 -0.63
C LEU A 168 -6.31 6.78 0.09
N SER A 169 -7.30 5.99 0.48
CA SER A 169 -8.32 6.41 1.45
C SER A 169 -7.73 6.52 2.86
N VAL A 170 -8.39 7.30 3.73
CA VAL A 170 -8.02 7.44 5.15
C VAL A 170 -7.89 6.08 5.85
N GLN A 171 -8.78 5.12 5.54
CA GLN A 171 -8.74 3.79 6.13
C GLN A 171 -7.52 2.98 5.66
N GLN A 172 -7.16 3.07 4.38
CA GLN A 172 -5.97 2.42 3.83
C GLN A 172 -4.69 3.00 4.44
N VAL A 173 -4.61 4.33 4.61
CA VAL A 173 -3.48 4.99 5.28
C VAL A 173 -3.32 4.48 6.71
N LYS A 174 -4.41 4.37 7.47
CA LYS A 174 -4.38 3.82 8.84
C LYS A 174 -3.97 2.35 8.85
N ALA A 175 -4.48 1.54 7.92
CA ALA A 175 -4.11 0.12 7.81
C ALA A 175 -2.62 -0.06 7.44
N LEU A 176 -2.09 0.78 6.55
CA LEU A 176 -0.68 0.80 6.18
C LEU A 176 0.24 1.13 7.36
N TRP A 177 -0.23 1.91 8.33
CA TRP A 177 0.54 2.16 9.55
C TRP A 177 0.59 0.97 10.50
N ILE A 178 -0.47 0.14 10.51
CA ILE A 178 -0.52 -1.11 11.29
C ILE A 178 0.46 -2.14 10.70
N ASP A 179 0.49 -2.25 9.37
CA ASP A 179 1.40 -3.11 8.64
C ASP A 179 2.03 -2.34 7.46
N THR A 180 3.24 -1.84 7.69
CA THR A 180 4.00 -1.06 6.70
C THR A 180 4.47 -1.88 5.50
N THR A 181 4.39 -3.21 5.58
CA THR A 181 4.76 -4.12 4.49
C THR A 181 3.55 -4.53 3.66
N LEU A 182 2.33 -4.29 4.17
CA LEU A 182 1.08 -4.76 3.58
C LEU A 182 1.15 -6.24 3.19
N GLY A 183 1.42 -7.11 4.16
CA GLY A 183 1.60 -8.55 3.92
C GLY A 183 2.79 -8.88 3.02
N GLY A 184 3.83 -8.04 3.01
CA GLY A 184 5.04 -8.20 2.21
C GLY A 184 4.98 -7.64 0.78
N GLN A 185 3.90 -6.94 0.41
CA GLN A 185 3.77 -6.30 -0.91
C GLN A 185 4.60 -5.01 -1.03
N ILE A 186 4.88 -4.35 0.09
CA ILE A 186 5.68 -3.13 0.17
C ILE A 186 7.04 -3.50 0.78
N SER A 187 8.10 -3.36 -0.01
CA SER A 187 9.48 -3.59 0.43
C SER A 187 10.12 -2.35 1.05
N ASP A 188 9.73 -1.16 0.59
CA ASP A 188 10.15 0.13 1.12
C ASP A 188 8.93 1.04 1.32
N PHE A 189 8.54 1.18 2.58
CA PHE A 189 7.39 1.96 2.99
C PHE A 189 7.51 3.45 2.60
N LYS A 190 8.70 4.03 2.75
CA LYS A 190 8.92 5.44 2.43
C LYS A 190 8.87 5.66 0.94
N ALA A 191 9.53 4.79 0.16
CA ALA A 191 9.51 4.88 -1.29
C ALA A 191 8.08 4.73 -1.84
N PHE A 192 7.32 3.79 -1.29
CA PHE A 192 5.91 3.63 -1.62
C PHE A 192 5.11 4.91 -1.34
N LEU A 193 5.19 5.47 -0.13
CA LEU A 193 4.47 6.70 0.18
C LEU A 193 4.93 7.87 -0.71
N ASN A 194 6.24 8.02 -0.95
CA ASN A 194 6.77 9.05 -1.85
C ASN A 194 6.22 8.98 -3.27
N SER A 195 5.81 7.80 -3.75
CA SER A 195 5.17 7.65 -5.06
C SER A 195 3.70 8.07 -5.11
N THR A 196 3.10 8.45 -3.98
CA THR A 196 1.70 8.88 -3.91
C THR A 196 1.49 10.39 -4.04
N TRP A 197 2.54 11.20 -4.14
CA TRP A 197 2.45 12.67 -4.24
C TRP A 197 3.51 13.25 -5.17
N THR A 198 3.38 14.55 -5.45
CA THR A 198 4.37 15.36 -6.18
C THR A 198 4.95 16.47 -5.33
#